data_AF-A0A9R1GWU4-F1
#
_entry.id   AF-A0A9R1GWU4-F1
#
_cell.length_a   1.000
_cell.length_b   1.000
_cell.length_c   1.000
_cell.angle_alpha   90.00
_cell.angle_beta   90.00
_cell.angle_gamma   90.00
#
_symmetry.space_group_name_H-M   'P 1'
#
loop_
_entity.id
_entity.type
_entity.pdbx_description
1 polymer ?
#
loop_
_entity_poly.entity_id
_entity_poly.type
_entity_poly.pdbx_seq_one_letter_code
_entity_poly.pdbx_strand_id
1 'polypeptide(L)'
;MPPPPPPSRAVAPPPPRRRQRRRLKGRTYNIHVFNYYRYPPPPPVEEERDWTELPLDVTLKIFRCLDPVELLGRVGRVCRLWRGATRDEPELWRRIHMGGCSRDLRLDVFAREAARRSSGRCEAFSGDYFGDDDFLSFLADQ
;
A
#
# COMPACT_ATOMS: atom_id res chain seq x y z
N MET A 1 -43.87 79.14 10.68
CA MET A 1 -44.30 77.74 10.43
C MET A 1 -44.74 77.12 11.76
N PRO A 2 -45.81 76.33 11.80
CA PRO A 2 -46.58 75.97 13.02
C PRO A 2 -45.89 74.92 13.92
N PRO A 3 -46.30 74.80 15.21
CA PRO A 3 -45.71 73.84 16.14
C PRO A 3 -46.16 72.40 15.85
N PRO A 4 -45.34 71.38 16.14
CA PRO A 4 -45.76 69.99 16.00
C PRO A 4 -46.82 69.62 17.06
N PRO A 5 -47.79 68.74 16.71
CA PRO A 5 -48.85 68.32 17.62
C PRO A 5 -48.33 67.46 18.79
N PRO A 6 -49.03 67.41 19.93
CA PRO A 6 -48.70 66.49 21.02
C PRO A 6 -48.91 65.03 20.55
N PRO A 7 -48.05 64.09 20.98
CA PRO A 7 -48.19 62.69 20.59
C PRO A 7 -49.49 62.09 21.14
N SER A 8 -50.22 61.38 20.27
CA SER A 8 -51.46 60.67 20.59
C SER A 8 -51.24 59.63 21.70
N ARG A 9 -52.14 59.63 22.69
CA ARG A 9 -52.17 58.64 23.78
C ARG A 9 -52.49 57.25 23.18
N ALA A 10 -51.46 56.43 22.98
CA ALA A 10 -51.65 55.07 22.47
C ALA A 10 -52.24 54.17 23.57
N VAL A 11 -53.43 53.62 23.30
CA VAL A 11 -54.07 52.58 24.11
C VAL A 11 -53.16 51.35 24.14
N ALA A 12 -52.88 50.81 25.32
CA ALA A 12 -52.01 49.65 25.47
C ALA A 12 -52.62 48.42 24.77
N PRO A 13 -51.84 47.66 23.97
CA PRO A 13 -52.34 46.45 23.32
C PRO A 13 -52.67 45.36 24.35
N PRO A 14 -53.67 44.49 24.08
CA PRO A 14 -53.97 43.36 24.97
C PRO A 14 -52.76 42.43 25.10
N PRO A 15 -52.57 41.76 26.25
CA PRO A 15 -51.41 40.91 26.46
C PRO A 15 -51.37 39.80 25.41
N PRO A 16 -50.18 39.44 24.91
CA PRO A 16 -50.05 38.44 23.87
C PRO A 16 -50.61 37.11 24.39
N ARG A 17 -51.54 36.52 23.62
CA ARG A 17 -52.08 35.19 23.89
C ARG A 17 -50.91 34.22 24.04
N ARG A 18 -50.80 33.60 25.21
CA ARG A 18 -49.76 32.65 25.59
C ARG A 18 -49.76 31.51 24.57
N ARG A 19 -48.90 31.59 23.55
CA ARG A 19 -48.69 30.48 22.61
C ARG A 19 -48.11 29.34 23.44
N GLN A 20 -48.94 28.37 23.81
CA GLN A 20 -48.46 27.07 24.28
C GLN A 20 -47.67 26.46 23.12
N ARG A 21 -46.36 26.67 23.13
CA ARG A 21 -45.44 25.93 22.28
C ARG A 21 -45.65 24.45 22.62
N ARG A 22 -46.34 23.72 21.74
CA ARG A 22 -46.34 22.26 21.76
C ARG A 22 -44.87 21.85 21.79
N ARG A 23 -44.43 21.23 22.89
CA ARG A 23 -43.10 20.61 22.97
C ARG A 23 -43.08 19.55 21.88
N LEU A 24 -42.45 19.85 20.74
CA LEU A 24 -42.00 18.80 19.84
C LEU A 24 -41.08 17.93 20.69
N LYS A 25 -41.52 16.70 20.95
CA LYS A 25 -40.72 15.66 21.61
C LYS A 25 -39.58 15.32 20.65
N GLY A 26 -38.58 16.19 20.61
CA GLY A 26 -37.31 15.92 19.95
C GLY A 26 -36.74 14.72 20.67
N ARG A 27 -36.56 13.61 19.96
CA ARG A 27 -35.77 12.49 20.47
C ARG A 27 -34.35 13.02 20.64
N THR A 28 -33.95 13.27 21.88
CA THR A 28 -32.56 13.57 22.21
C THR A 28 -31.79 12.26 22.09
N TYR A 29 -31.04 12.09 21.01
CA TYR A 29 -30.11 10.99 20.89
C TYR A 29 -28.80 11.42 21.56
N ASN A 30 -28.27 10.58 22.45
CA ASN A 30 -26.96 10.83 23.05
C ASN A 30 -25.90 10.81 21.94
N ILE A 31 -24.99 11.79 21.94
CA ILE A 31 -23.89 11.91 20.97
C ILE A 31 -23.06 10.61 20.88
N HIS A 32 -22.94 9.86 21.99
CA HIS A 32 -22.30 8.56 22.04
C HIS A 32 -22.91 7.51 21.09
N VAL A 33 -24.24 7.53 20.90
CA VAL A 33 -24.93 6.61 19.99
C VAL A 33 -24.55 6.94 18.55
N PHE A 34 -24.50 8.22 18.19
CA PHE A 34 -24.08 8.66 16.86
C PHE A 34 -22.60 8.32 16.57
N ASN A 35 -21.72 8.43 17.56
CA ASN A 35 -20.30 8.12 17.39
C ASN A 35 -20.04 6.61 17.24
N TYR A 36 -20.81 5.75 17.92
CA TYR A 36 -20.65 4.30 17.83
C TYR A 36 -20.95 3.75 16.42
N TYR A 37 -21.87 4.38 15.68
CA TYR A 37 -22.15 4.00 14.29
C TYR A 37 -21.15 4.58 13.28
N ARG A 38 -20.25 5.49 13.70
CA ARG A 38 -19.30 6.17 12.79
C ARG A 38 -17.87 5.64 12.89
N TYR A 39 -17.50 4.96 13.97
CA TYR A 39 -16.24 4.25 14.12
C TYR A 39 -16.50 2.91 14.80
N PRO A 40 -16.42 1.77 14.08
CA PRO A 40 -16.30 0.49 14.77
C PRO A 40 -15.07 0.55 15.68
N PRO A 41 -15.07 -0.13 16.84
CA PRO A 41 -13.84 -0.31 17.60
C PRO A 41 -12.77 -0.86 16.66
N PRO A 42 -11.50 -0.41 16.76
CA PRO A 42 -10.43 -0.99 15.96
C PRO A 42 -10.45 -2.51 16.16
N PRO A 43 -10.28 -3.30 15.09
CA PRO A 43 -10.22 -4.75 15.23
C PRO A 43 -9.16 -5.07 16.31
N PRO A 44 -9.31 -6.20 17.04
CA PRO A 44 -8.24 -6.68 17.89
C PRO A 44 -6.95 -6.64 17.07
N VAL A 45 -5.88 -6.10 17.63
CA VAL A 45 -4.55 -6.14 17.00
C VAL A 45 -4.25 -7.62 16.78
N GLU A 46 -4.48 -8.10 15.56
CA GLU A 46 -3.97 -9.38 15.12
C GLU A 46 -2.46 -9.24 15.26
N GLU A 47 -1.81 -10.11 16.03
CA GLU A 47 -0.35 -10.15 16.09
C GLU A 47 0.13 -10.32 14.65
N GLU A 48 0.62 -9.23 14.04
CA GLU A 48 1.09 -9.24 12.66
C GLU A 48 2.16 -10.30 12.56
N ARG A 49 1.87 -11.35 11.79
CA ARG A 49 2.75 -12.49 11.65
C ARG A 49 4.09 -12.01 11.12
N ASP A 50 5.17 -12.19 11.89
CA ASP A 50 6.49 -11.72 11.49
C ASP A 50 7.07 -12.64 10.41
N TRP A 51 6.91 -12.23 9.15
CA TRP A 51 7.46 -12.92 7.99
C TRP A 51 9.00 -12.85 7.92
N THR A 52 9.65 -12.08 8.79
CA THR A 52 11.11 -12.03 8.89
C THR A 52 11.71 -13.15 9.74
N GLU A 53 10.92 -13.83 10.57
CA GLU A 53 11.35 -14.98 11.38
C GLU A 53 11.30 -16.32 10.62
N LEU A 54 10.91 -16.31 9.35
CA LEU A 54 10.88 -17.51 8.52
C LEU A 54 12.29 -18.12 8.42
N PRO A 55 12.42 -19.45 8.61
CA PRO A 55 13.65 -20.17 8.32
C PRO A 55 14.16 -19.88 6.91
N LEU A 56 15.48 -19.83 6.75
CA LEU A 56 16.11 -19.47 5.47
C LEU A 56 15.69 -20.45 4.35
N ASP A 57 15.61 -21.74 4.63
CA ASP A 57 15.21 -22.75 3.66
C ASP A 57 13.78 -22.54 3.12
N VAL A 58 12.84 -22.14 3.99
CA VAL A 58 11.46 -21.79 3.61
C VAL A 58 11.46 -20.51 2.77
N THR A 59 12.23 -19.50 3.19
CA THR A 59 12.38 -18.24 2.45
C THR A 59 12.91 -18.47 1.04
N LEU A 60 13.94 -19.31 0.90
CA LEU A 60 14.51 -19.66 -0.41
C LEU A 60 13.55 -20.46 -1.29
N LYS A 61 12.71 -21.33 -0.70
CA LYS A 61 11.64 -22.00 -1.45
C LYS A 61 10.62 -21.01 -2.00
N ILE A 62 10.25 -19.98 -1.23
CA ILE A 62 9.35 -18.92 -1.71
C ILE A 62 10.03 -18.14 -2.84
N PHE A 63 11.30 -17.77 -2.66
CA PHE A 63 12.04 -16.98 -3.66
C PHE A 63 12.22 -17.71 -4.99
N ARG A 64 12.33 -19.04 -4.99
CA ARG A 64 12.36 -19.84 -6.22
C ARG A 64 11.08 -19.77 -7.05
N CYS A 65 9.96 -19.34 -6.47
CA CYS A 65 8.71 -19.14 -7.20
C CYS A 65 8.61 -17.75 -7.84
N LEU A 66 9.56 -16.86 -7.60
CA LEU A 66 9.55 -15.48 -8.07
C LEU A 66 10.50 -15.32 -9.24
N ASP A 67 10.16 -14.42 -10.16
CA ASP A 67 11.03 -14.11 -11.28
C ASP A 67 12.23 -13.23 -10.84
N PRO A 68 13.32 -13.19 -11.64
CA PRO A 68 14.49 -12.37 -11.35
C PRO A 68 14.18 -10.87 -11.16
N VAL A 69 13.17 -10.34 -11.85
CA VAL A 69 12.80 -8.92 -11.75
C VAL A 69 12.17 -8.64 -10.39
N GLU A 70 11.31 -9.52 -9.89
CA GLU A 70 10.74 -9.43 -8.56
C GLU A 70 11.79 -9.62 -7.46
N LEU A 71 12.69 -10.59 -7.63
CA LEU A 71 13.76 -10.85 -6.67
C LEU A 71 14.69 -9.63 -6.51
N LEU A 72 15.14 -9.05 -7.62
CA LEU A 72 16.03 -7.89 -7.64
C LEU A 72 15.31 -6.58 -7.31
N GLY A 73 14.06 -6.43 -7.77
CA GLY A 73 13.31 -5.18 -7.70
C GLY A 73 12.53 -5.00 -6.42
N ARG A 74 11.93 -6.06 -5.88
CA ARG A 74 10.95 -6.00 -4.78
C ARG A 74 11.46 -6.72 -3.54
N VAL A 75 11.82 -8.00 -3.66
CA VAL A 75 12.17 -8.85 -2.52
C VAL A 75 13.39 -8.33 -1.77
N GLY A 76 14.45 -7.95 -2.48
CA GLY A 76 15.65 -7.35 -1.89
C GLY A 76 15.42 -5.99 -1.21
N ARG A 77 14.22 -5.41 -1.30
CA ARG A 77 13.85 -4.14 -0.65
C ARG A 77 12.97 -4.31 0.59
N VAL A 78 12.46 -5.51 0.87
CA VAL A 78 11.58 -5.77 2.02
C VAL A 78 12.33 -5.62 3.33
N CYS A 79 13.39 -6.40 3.54
CA CYS A 79 14.22 -6.33 4.74
C CYS A 79 15.68 -6.73 4.45
N ARG A 80 16.57 -6.53 5.44
CA ARG A 80 18.00 -6.86 5.30
C ARG A 80 18.25 -8.36 5.10
N LEU A 81 17.46 -9.20 5.78
CA LEU A 81 17.59 -10.66 5.70
C LEU A 81 17.25 -11.15 4.28
N TRP A 82 16.14 -10.67 3.70
CA TRP A 82 15.72 -11.02 2.34
C TRP A 82 16.68 -10.46 1.28
N ARG A 83 17.24 -9.26 1.51
CA ARG A 83 18.31 -8.73 0.66
C ARG A 83 19.57 -9.61 0.69
N GLY A 84 19.97 -10.07 1.87
CA GLY A 84 21.09 -11.01 2.02
C GLY A 84 20.80 -12.31 1.28
N ALA A 85 19.66 -12.95 1.58
CA ALA A 85 19.25 -14.20 0.95
C ALA A 85 19.20 -14.11 -0.60
N THR A 86 18.64 -13.03 -1.16
CA THR A 86 18.60 -12.87 -2.64
C THR A 86 19.97 -12.57 -3.26
N ARG A 87 20.94 -12.05 -2.51
CA ARG A 87 22.27 -11.72 -3.03
C ARG A 87 23.27 -12.86 -2.84
N ASP A 88 23.22 -13.49 -1.67
CA ASP A 88 24.26 -14.38 -1.18
C ASP A 88 23.96 -15.86 -1.51
N GLU A 89 22.76 -16.16 -2.02
CA GLU A 89 22.34 -17.52 -2.42
C GLU A 89 22.35 -17.73 -3.94
N PRO A 90 23.46 -18.23 -4.51
CA PRO A 90 23.63 -18.50 -5.95
C PRO A 90 22.68 -19.59 -6.47
N GLU A 91 22.18 -20.45 -5.58
CA GLU A 91 21.16 -21.47 -5.90
C GLU A 91 19.85 -20.89 -6.43
N LEU A 92 19.54 -19.63 -6.09
CA LEU A 92 18.37 -18.93 -6.63
C LEU A 92 18.55 -18.53 -8.10
N TRP A 93 19.80 -18.41 -8.55
CA TRP A 93 20.18 -17.83 -9.83
C TRP A 93 20.66 -18.87 -10.84
N ARG A 94 20.52 -20.18 -10.53
CA ARG A 94 20.84 -21.27 -11.47
C ARG A 94 19.94 -21.28 -12.70
N ARG A 95 18.69 -20.82 -12.55
CA ARG A 95 17.71 -20.75 -13.64
C ARG A 95 17.14 -19.36 -13.71
N ILE A 96 17.46 -18.64 -14.78
CA ILE A 96 17.08 -17.24 -14.96
C ILE A 96 16.00 -17.18 -16.05
N HIS A 97 14.81 -16.73 -15.67
CA HIS A 97 13.69 -16.55 -16.60
C HIS A 97 13.28 -15.08 -16.67
N MET A 98 13.54 -14.43 -17.80
CA MET A 98 13.27 -13.01 -18.06
C MET A 98 12.09 -12.80 -19.03
N GLY A 99 11.26 -13.83 -19.24
CA GLY A 99 10.09 -13.78 -20.12
C GLY A 99 8.92 -13.01 -19.51
N GLY A 100 8.02 -12.51 -20.36
CA GLY A 100 6.77 -11.87 -19.92
C GLY A 100 6.92 -10.53 -19.20
N CYS A 101 8.13 -10.00 -19.09
CA CYS A 101 8.41 -8.70 -18.49
C CYS A 101 8.24 -7.57 -19.53
N SER A 102 7.77 -6.40 -19.10
CA SER A 102 7.63 -5.24 -20.00
C SER A 102 8.99 -4.83 -20.59
N ARG A 103 9.01 -4.46 -21.87
CA ARG A 103 10.17 -3.85 -22.54
C ARG A 103 10.61 -2.51 -21.93
N ASP A 104 9.72 -1.85 -21.19
CA ASP A 104 10.03 -0.59 -20.49
C ASP A 104 10.98 -0.80 -19.31
N LEU A 105 11.08 -2.04 -18.81
CA LEU A 105 12.06 -2.41 -17.81
C LEU A 105 13.42 -2.56 -18.49
N ARG A 106 14.47 -2.07 -17.82
CA ARG A 106 15.86 -2.33 -18.20
C ARG A 106 16.24 -3.79 -17.94
N LEU A 107 15.64 -4.71 -18.69
CA LEU A 107 15.80 -6.16 -18.50
C LEU A 107 17.28 -6.55 -18.60
N ASP A 108 18.04 -5.88 -19.46
CA ASP A 108 19.50 -6.04 -19.62
C ASP A 108 20.25 -5.93 -18.29
N VAL A 109 19.87 -4.99 -17.43
CA VAL A 109 20.47 -4.78 -16.11
C VAL A 109 20.12 -5.93 -15.18
N PHE A 110 18.84 -6.29 -15.15
CA PHE A 110 18.35 -7.37 -14.29
C PHE A 110 18.99 -8.71 -14.67
N ALA A 111 19.10 -9.01 -15.96
CA ALA A 111 19.68 -10.26 -16.43
C ALA A 111 21.18 -10.35 -16.13
N ARG A 112 21.95 -9.27 -16.36
CA ARG A 112 23.38 -9.25 -16.01
C ARG A 112 23.60 -9.35 -14.51
N GLU A 113 22.78 -8.69 -13.69
CA GLU A 113 22.85 -8.80 -12.24
C GLU A 113 22.51 -10.21 -11.74
N ALA A 114 21.44 -10.81 -12.29
CA ALA A 114 21.06 -12.19 -12.00
C ALA A 114 22.20 -13.17 -12.34
N ALA A 115 22.81 -13.02 -13.52
CA ALA A 115 23.93 -13.84 -13.95
C ALA A 115 25.16 -13.71 -13.03
N ARG A 116 25.53 -12.48 -12.61
CA ARG A 116 26.61 -12.26 -11.64
C ARG A 116 26.35 -12.98 -10.32
N ARG A 117 25.11 -12.94 -9.83
CA ARG A 117 24.71 -13.63 -8.60
C ARG A 117 24.69 -15.15 -8.73
N SER A 118 24.57 -15.68 -9.94
CA SER A 118 24.77 -17.12 -10.17
C SER A 118 26.21 -17.57 -9.90
N SER A 119 27.19 -16.64 -9.94
CA SER A 119 28.61 -16.95 -9.75
C SER A 119 29.08 -18.10 -10.63
N GLY A 120 28.78 -18.02 -11.94
CA GLY A 120 29.14 -19.05 -12.94
C GLY A 120 28.29 -20.34 -12.88
N ARG A 121 27.27 -20.42 -12.01
CA ARG A 121 26.39 -21.60 -11.86
C ARG A 121 25.06 -21.48 -12.60
N CYS A 122 24.96 -20.59 -13.58
CA CYS A 122 23.77 -20.51 -14.42
C CYS A 122 23.66 -21.76 -15.29
N GLU A 123 22.64 -22.58 -15.04
CA GLU A 123 22.35 -23.82 -15.78
C GLU A 123 21.38 -23.57 -16.95
N ALA A 124 20.47 -22.61 -16.80
CA ALA A 124 19.48 -22.29 -17.82
C ALA A 124 19.13 -20.80 -17.81
N PHE A 125 19.03 -20.22 -19.00
CA PHE A 125 18.60 -18.85 -19.22
C PHE A 125 17.49 -18.82 -20.28
N SER A 126 16.47 -17.99 -20.10
CA SER A 126 15.41 -17.76 -21.09
C SER A 126 14.87 -16.34 -20.99
N GLY A 127 14.54 -15.71 -22.13
CA GLY A 127 13.91 -14.40 -22.17
C GLY A 127 13.61 -13.94 -23.60
N ASP A 128 12.52 -13.19 -23.76
CA ASP A 128 11.95 -12.87 -25.08
C ASP A 128 12.80 -11.88 -25.90
N TYR A 129 13.69 -11.13 -25.24
CA TYR A 129 14.50 -10.06 -25.82
C TYR A 129 16.01 -10.25 -25.59
N PHE A 130 16.42 -11.47 -25.26
CA PHE A 130 17.79 -11.82 -24.94
C PHE A 130 18.32 -12.80 -25.97
N GLY A 131 18.54 -12.28 -27.18
CA GLY A 131 19.14 -13.00 -28.30
C GLY A 131 20.35 -12.29 -28.90
N ASP A 132 20.76 -11.14 -28.33
CA ASP A 132 21.95 -10.43 -28.79
C ASP A 132 23.21 -11.17 -28.32
N ASP A 133 24.16 -11.35 -29.23
CA ASP A 133 25.43 -12.05 -28.99
C ASP A 133 26.20 -11.48 -27.79
N ASP A 134 26.03 -10.19 -27.49
CA ASP A 134 26.66 -9.50 -26.35
C ASP A 134 26.29 -10.12 -25.00
N PHE A 135 25.02 -10.49 -24.80
CA PHE A 135 24.58 -11.05 -23.53
C PHE A 135 24.98 -12.52 -23.39
N LEU A 136 24.90 -13.28 -24.49
CA LEU A 136 25.34 -14.67 -24.50
C LEU A 136 26.86 -14.78 -24.28
N SER A 137 27.64 -13.89 -24.91
CA SER A 137 29.09 -13.78 -24.67
C SER A 137 29.37 -13.44 -23.20
N PHE A 138 28.64 -12.48 -22.63
CA PHE A 138 28.76 -12.14 -21.22
C PHE A 138 28.49 -13.32 -20.29
N LEU A 139 27.51 -14.18 -20.60
CA LEU A 139 27.23 -15.40 -19.83
C LEU A 139 28.36 -16.43 -19.94
N ALA A 140 28.97 -16.56 -21.11
CA ALA A 140 30.08 -17.48 -21.34
C ALA A 140 31.37 -17.08 -20.60
N ASP A 141 31.54 -15.79 -20.33
CA ASP A 141 32.70 -15.23 -19.63
C ASP A 141 32.57 -15.22 -18.08
N GLN A 142 31.46 -15.73 -17.51
CA GLN A 142 31.20 -15.71 -16.06
C GLN A 142 31.96 -16.77 -15.25
#